data_AF-S6B1T4-F1
#
_entry.id   AF-S6B1T4-F1
#
_cell.length_a   1.000
_cell.length_b   1.000
_cell.length_c   1.000
_cell.angle_alpha   90.00
_cell.angle_beta   90.00
_cell.angle_gamma   90.00
#
_symmetry.space_group_name_H-M   'P 1'
#
loop_
_entity.id
_entity.type
_entity.pdbx_description
1 polymer ?
#
loop_
_entity_poly.entity_id
_entity_poly.type
_entity_poly.pdbx_seq_one_letter_code
_entity_poly.pdbx_strand_id
1 'polypeptide(L)' 'MTANWTLHEGVKMDDATASEVAKIACALKSLSAYTSLAMESEDAPEDLQAIVDEGLEAMTRIFVW' A
#
# COMPACT_ATOMS: atom_id res chain seq x y z
N MET A 1 18.80 -3.52 7.24
CA MET A 1 18.53 -2.20 7.83
C MET A 1 17.04 -2.15 8.14
N THR A 2 16.66 -1.97 9.40
CA THR A 2 15.24 -1.79 9.76
C THR A 2 14.86 -0.37 9.39
N ALA A 3 13.99 -0.20 8.40
CA ALA A 3 13.45 1.11 8.08
C ALA A 3 12.62 1.62 9.27
N ASN A 4 12.97 2.77 9.83
CA ASN A 4 12.28 3.37 10.97
C ASN A 4 11.16 4.29 10.48
N TRP A 5 10.08 3.66 10.02
CA TRP A 5 8.86 4.39 9.67
C TRP A 5 8.28 5.05 10.91
N THR A 6 7.96 6.33 10.82
CA THR A 6 7.28 7.08 11.89
C THR A 6 6.01 7.73 11.35
N LEU A 7 5.03 7.98 12.22
CA LEU A 7 3.80 8.65 11.83
C LEU A 7 4.08 10.13 11.54
N HIS A 8 3.39 10.69 10.55
CA HIS A 8 3.34 12.14 10.37
C HIS A 8 2.82 12.83 11.65
N GLU A 9 3.32 14.05 11.91
CA GLU A 9 2.88 14.84 13.04
C GLU A 9 1.36 15.10 12.97
N GLY A 10 0.66 14.85 14.08
CA GLY A 10 -0.79 15.04 14.17
C GLY A 10 -1.63 13.86 13.65
N VAL A 11 -1.03 12.84 13.04
CA VAL A 11 -1.75 11.61 12.69
C VAL A 11 -2.10 10.84 13.96
N LYS A 12 -3.38 10.55 14.14
CA LYS A 12 -3.91 9.71 15.21
C LYS A 12 -4.40 8.41 14.59
N MET A 13 -4.19 7.28 15.26
CA MET A 13 -4.70 5.99 14.81
C MET A 13 -6.20 5.87 15.11
N ASP A 14 -7.00 6.69 14.44
CA ASP A 14 -8.47 6.66 14.47
C ASP A 14 -9.03 5.76 13.36
N ASP A 15 -10.35 5.60 13.31
CA ASP A 15 -11.00 4.70 12.35
C ASP A 15 -10.72 5.08 10.88
N ALA A 16 -10.54 6.38 10.59
CA ALA A 16 -10.18 6.86 9.27
C ALA A 16 -8.74 6.45 8.89
N THR A 17 -7.80 6.64 9.79
CA THR A 17 -6.40 6.22 9.59
C THR A 17 -6.28 4.70 9.53
N ALA A 18 -7.06 3.97 10.32
CA ALA A 18 -7.14 2.50 10.23
C ALA A 18 -7.68 2.03 8.87
N SER A 19 -8.62 2.77 8.27
CA SER A 19 -9.11 2.50 6.92
C SER A 19 -8.01 2.71 5.86
N GLU A 20 -7.22 3.78 5.98
CA GLU A 20 -6.07 4.01 5.09
C GLU A 20 -5.00 2.91 5.27
N VAL A 21 -4.73 2.45 6.50
CA VAL A 21 -3.84 1.29 6.74
C VAL A 21 -4.39 0.01 6.09
N ALA A 22 -5.70 -0.20 6.10
CA ALA A 22 -6.30 -1.34 5.41
C ALA A 22 -6.12 -1.25 3.89
N LYS A 23 -6.16 -0.05 3.29
CA LYS A 23 -5.82 0.17 1.88
C LYS A 23 -4.36 -0.17 1.58
N ILE A 24 -3.43 0.26 2.44
CA ILE A 24 -2.00 -0.12 2.35
C ILE A 24 -1.84 -1.65 2.36
N ALA A 25 -2.50 -2.33 3.29
CA ALA A 25 -2.43 -3.79 3.40
C ALA A 25 -3.03 -4.49 2.15
N CYS A 26 -4.13 -3.96 1.62
CA CYS A 26 -4.75 -4.43 0.39
C CYS A 26 -3.79 -4.28 -0.80
N ALA A 27 -3.19 -3.12 -0.96
CA ALA A 27 -2.20 -2.82 -1.99
C ALA A 27 -1.00 -3.77 -1.96
N LEU A 28 -0.43 -4.01 -0.78
CA LEU A 28 0.70 -4.94 -0.63
C LEU A 28 0.31 -6.38 -0.97
N LYS A 29 -0.90 -6.81 -0.60
CA LYS A 29 -1.42 -8.14 -0.94
C LYS A 29 -1.65 -8.26 -2.45
N SER A 30 -2.23 -7.24 -3.08
CA SER A 30 -2.44 -7.18 -4.53
C SER A 30 -1.12 -7.15 -5.29
N LEU A 31 -0.12 -6.40 -4.80
CA LEU A 31 1.24 -6.40 -5.37
C LEU A 31 1.90 -7.79 -5.28
N SER A 32 1.77 -8.47 -4.13
CA SER A 32 2.29 -9.84 -3.95
C SER A 32 1.63 -10.83 -4.93
N ALA A 33 0.30 -10.77 -5.07
CA ALA A 33 -0.43 -11.56 -6.04
C ALA A 33 -0.02 -11.22 -7.48
N TYR A 34 0.13 -9.93 -7.79
CA TYR A 34 0.60 -9.45 -9.10
C TYR A 34 2.01 -9.94 -9.41
N THR A 35 2.97 -9.80 -8.51
CA THR A 35 4.34 -10.31 -8.74
C THR A 35 4.37 -11.82 -8.95
N SER A 36 3.46 -12.57 -8.31
CA SER A 36 3.33 -14.00 -8.53
C SER A 36 2.73 -14.32 -9.91
N LEU A 37 1.75 -13.54 -10.37
CA LEU A 37 1.07 -13.72 -11.67
C LEU A 37 1.87 -13.18 -12.86
N ALA A 38 2.54 -12.03 -12.72
CA ALA A 38 3.37 -11.40 -13.76
C ALA A 38 4.65 -12.21 -14.05
N MET A 39 5.09 -13.07 -13.12
CA MET A 39 6.12 -14.08 -13.41
C MET A 39 5.60 -15.19 -14.34
N GLU A 40 4.28 -15.32 -14.51
CA GLU A 40 3.63 -16.36 -15.31
C GLU A 40 2.87 -15.83 -16.54
N SER A 41 2.68 -14.51 -16.71
CA SER A 41 1.80 -13.89 -17.71
C SER A 41 2.30 -12.50 -18.18
N GLU A 42 2.30 -12.26 -19.50
CA GLU A 42 2.66 -10.95 -20.12
C GLU A 42 1.49 -9.92 -20.12
N ASP A 43 0.25 -10.34 -19.89
CA ASP A 43 -0.91 -9.44 -19.79
C ASP A 43 -1.15 -9.03 -18.33
N ALA A 44 -0.78 -7.79 -18.00
CA ALA A 44 -0.97 -7.19 -16.68
C ALA A 44 -2.40 -6.61 -16.54
N PRO A 45 -3.17 -6.98 -15.50
CA PRO A 45 -4.47 -6.36 -15.24
C PRO A 45 -4.32 -4.90 -14.75
N GLU A 46 -4.87 -3.94 -15.49
CA GLU A 46 -4.83 -2.49 -15.15
C GLU A 46 -5.35 -2.19 -13.73
N ASP A 47 -6.36 -2.95 -13.27
CA ASP A 47 -6.98 -2.77 -11.95
C ASP A 47 -5.99 -2.99 -10.79
N LEU A 48 -4.96 -3.82 -10.99
CA LEU A 48 -3.97 -4.09 -9.94
C LEU A 48 -3.02 -2.92 -9.72
N GLN A 49 -2.68 -2.21 -10.79
CA GLN A 49 -1.83 -1.01 -10.69
C GLN A 49 -2.52 0.08 -9.86
N ALA A 50 -3.80 0.33 -10.14
CA ALA A 50 -4.59 1.31 -9.37
C ALA A 50 -4.64 0.97 -7.87
N ILE A 51 -4.84 -0.30 -7.52
CA ILE A 51 -4.87 -0.75 -6.11
C ILE A 51 -3.52 -0.54 -5.42
N VAL A 52 -2.40 -0.75 -6.14
CA VAL A 52 -1.06 -0.51 -5.59
C VAL A 52 -0.80 0.97 -5.38
N ASP A 53 -1.16 1.81 -6.35
CA ASP A 53 -0.98 3.26 -6.28
C ASP A 53 -1.78 3.88 -5.13
N GLU A 54 -3.02 3.43 -4.91
CA GLU A 54 -3.84 3.85 -3.76
C GLU A 54 -3.18 3.53 -2.41
N GLY A 55 -2.55 2.35 -2.29
CA GLY A 55 -1.83 1.99 -1.08
C GLY A 55 -0.53 2.78 -0.88
N LEU A 56 0.19 3.08 -1.96
CA LEU A 56 1.37 3.94 -1.89
C LEU A 56 0.99 5.35 -1.44
N GLU A 57 -0.09 5.90 -1.99
CA GLU A 57 -0.59 7.21 -1.59
C GLU A 57 -0.99 7.22 -0.10
N ALA A 58 -1.75 6.21 0.34
CA ALA A 58 -2.11 6.05 1.76
C ALA A 58 -0.86 5.96 2.66
N MET A 59 0.20 5.25 2.23
CA MET A 59 1.48 5.22 2.95
C MET A 59 2.09 6.61 3.12
N THR A 60 2.12 7.42 2.05
CA THR A 60 2.70 8.78 2.09
C THR A 60 1.91 9.76 2.95
N ARG A 61 0.63 9.48 3.22
CA ARG A 61 -0.20 10.30 4.11
C ARG A 61 0.00 9.94 5.59
N ILE A 62 0.32 8.69 5.88
CA ILE A 62 0.40 8.16 7.25
C ILE A 62 1.83 8.18 7.77
N PHE A 63 2.81 7.81 6.94
CA PHE A 63 4.17 7.54 7.38
C PHE A 63 5.21 8.41 6.66
N VAL A 64 6.24 8.81 7.42
CA VAL A 64 7.50 9.35 6.90
C VAL A 64 8.62 8.33 7.04
N TRP A 65 9.59 8.40 6.13
CA TRP A 65 10.75 7.52 6.04
C TRP A 65 12.02 8.17 6.59
#